data_AF-B7QEM8-F1
#
_entry.id   AF-B7QEM8-F1
#
_cell.length_a   1.000
_cell.length_b   1.000
_cell.length_c   1.000
_cell.angle_alpha   90.00
_cell.angle_beta   90.00
_cell.angle_gamma   90.00
#
_symmetry.space_group_name_H-M   'P 1'
#
loop_
_entity.id
_entity.type
_entity.pdbx_description
1 polymer ?
#
loop_
_entity_poly.entity_id
_entity_poly.type
_entity_poly.pdbx_seq_one_letter_code
_entity_poly.pdbx_strand_id
1 'polypeptide(L)'
;MQGTSKNTARLRAPDFCCVKEALEIVQRLNTSLDPCANFHDFVCMRRLSDINSTDVSPLFRIAVDRANLEYSVGSSASPSGRALSRLHRSCVKQNWRFEVALADFTSAIMSTSKVTARMSAADIVKFLALMSFRYRLPGLVTFWEAYNGNSSQTMSLALSKWDSIPPMLNMSCFKCIEFMITTFNAILKVDLKASALMNFHDAVSVHYTTAYNTTNQSLFDSPFRSLSPNAWLDIINEFVYPVYPDAKYIIRETGTDLDDLIVHLTKPSNQPIAVAFLVIQTVMAIYQEFVDLNAFSHPSHEADCSFLVLQVSELQESFEAQVVATPARDDHVQEIVDVVRKQVTSDALSSFTFSEEDHLHISETLGTIEVRLPRDVAIADKPSPEITFNFPADLLAARSFGFEVQQEKVRKKLNNLKPQSYMPDVFRRDNVISIPSSMYSMLKFESKSKPFANLAVLGVRLARELWSFLLETQTWTNKTMQKIQSFELCFSDPDFTKTGVNAAGRSARLMAAALASIVKAASKSNWLHVEHISNSVHMSRGQLFHLVLADSLCGDIIAQLPAEDVNVPAKNTPDFSEVFGCAPDAAMNSNQSLCPV
;
A
#
# COMPACT_ATOMS: atom_id res chain seq x y z
N MET A 1 65.95 -33.93 -11.76
CA MET A 1 65.72 -32.56 -11.25
C MET A 1 64.26 -32.21 -11.47
N GLN A 2 63.45 -32.36 -10.42
CA GLN A 2 62.02 -32.04 -10.41
C GLN A 2 61.87 -30.52 -10.25
N GLY A 3 61.20 -29.88 -11.21
CA GLY A 3 60.81 -28.47 -11.12
C GLY A 3 59.57 -28.33 -10.25
N THR A 4 59.73 -27.75 -9.07
CA THR A 4 58.62 -27.37 -8.19
C THR A 4 57.89 -26.16 -8.76
N SER A 5 56.66 -26.38 -9.22
CA SER A 5 55.67 -25.34 -9.48
C SER A 5 55.35 -24.62 -8.16
N LYS A 6 55.69 -23.34 -8.07
CA LYS A 6 55.22 -22.45 -6.99
C LYS A 6 53.74 -22.14 -7.27
N ASN A 7 52.85 -22.85 -6.60
CA ASN A 7 51.49 -22.39 -6.34
C ASN A 7 51.55 -21.15 -5.44
N THR A 8 51.72 -19.97 -6.03
CA THR A 8 51.29 -18.73 -5.38
C THR A 8 49.76 -18.77 -5.30
N ALA A 9 49.26 -19.22 -4.14
CA ALA A 9 47.90 -18.94 -3.73
C ALA A 9 47.70 -17.42 -3.79
N ARG A 10 47.01 -16.94 -4.83
CA ARG A 10 46.41 -15.61 -4.80
C ARG A 10 45.45 -15.60 -3.63
N LEU A 11 45.89 -15.08 -2.49
CA LEU A 11 45.01 -14.47 -1.50
C LEU A 11 44.15 -13.48 -2.30
N ARG A 12 42.93 -13.88 -2.64
CA ARG A 12 41.93 -12.97 -3.19
C ARG A 12 41.82 -11.86 -2.16
N ALA A 13 42.09 -10.62 -2.57
CA ALA A 13 41.81 -9.47 -1.72
C ALA A 13 40.36 -9.62 -1.22
N PRO A 14 40.09 -9.46 0.09
CA PRO A 14 38.72 -9.52 0.58
C PRO A 14 37.92 -8.50 -0.22
N ASP A 15 36.89 -8.96 -0.92
CA ASP A 15 35.94 -8.12 -1.63
C ASP A 15 35.14 -7.34 -0.59
N PHE A 16 35.73 -6.24 -0.12
CA PHE A 16 35.09 -5.23 0.70
C PHE A 16 34.00 -4.57 -0.14
N CYS A 17 32.84 -5.19 -0.22
CA CYS A 17 31.65 -4.50 -0.71
C CYS A 17 30.90 -3.93 0.47
N CYS A 18 30.35 -2.73 0.28
CA CYS A 18 29.10 -2.36 0.94
C CYS A 18 29.22 -2.02 2.44
N VAL A 19 30.40 -1.51 2.84
CA VAL A 19 30.69 -1.05 4.21
C VAL A 19 29.73 0.05 4.65
N LYS A 20 29.39 0.97 3.75
CA LYS A 20 28.48 2.08 4.03
C LYS A 20 27.09 1.57 4.40
N GLU A 21 26.55 0.64 3.62
CA GLU A 21 25.25 0.00 3.88
C GLU A 21 25.26 -0.77 5.19
N ALA A 22 26.32 -1.51 5.46
CA ALA A 22 26.46 -2.25 6.71
C ALA A 22 26.50 -1.30 7.92
N LEU A 23 27.21 -0.16 7.81
CA LEU A 23 27.23 0.86 8.85
C LEU A 23 25.86 1.53 9.04
N GLU A 24 25.16 1.87 7.96
CA GLU A 24 23.80 2.46 8.02
C GLU A 24 22.79 1.51 8.68
N ILE A 25 22.90 0.20 8.45
CA ILE A 25 22.08 -0.81 9.12
C ILE A 25 22.46 -0.91 10.60
N VAL A 26 23.76 -1.09 10.92
CA VAL A 26 24.24 -1.26 12.31
C VAL A 26 23.85 -0.08 13.20
N GLN A 27 23.87 1.15 12.68
CA GLN A 27 23.47 2.34 13.42
C GLN A 27 21.99 2.33 13.83
N ARG A 28 21.14 1.56 13.15
CA ARG A 28 19.70 1.47 13.39
C ARG A 28 19.31 0.30 14.28
N LEU A 29 20.16 -0.72 14.41
CA LEU A 29 19.89 -1.90 15.23
C LEU A 29 19.84 -1.57 16.73
N ASN A 30 18.97 -2.26 17.45
CA ASN A 30 19.03 -2.29 18.90
C ASN A 30 19.99 -3.38 19.37
N THR A 31 21.29 -3.08 19.33
CA THR A 31 22.35 -4.01 19.73
C THR A 31 22.35 -4.38 21.22
N SER A 32 21.39 -3.87 22.01
CA SER A 32 21.19 -4.29 23.41
C SER A 32 20.28 -5.51 23.53
N LEU A 33 19.58 -5.87 22.46
CA LEU A 33 18.73 -7.05 22.36
C LEU A 33 19.47 -8.20 21.67
N ASP A 34 19.03 -9.42 21.95
CA ASP A 34 19.53 -10.62 21.29
C ASP A 34 18.69 -10.94 20.04
N PRO A 35 19.28 -10.99 18.82
CA PRO A 35 18.55 -11.33 17.60
C PRO A 35 17.94 -12.74 17.64
N CYS A 36 18.48 -13.65 18.46
CA CYS A 36 17.97 -15.01 18.62
C CYS A 36 16.76 -15.09 19.59
N ALA A 37 16.54 -14.06 20.40
CA ALA A 37 15.40 -13.94 21.30
C ALA A 37 14.21 -13.24 20.64
N ASN A 38 14.44 -12.12 19.95
CA ASN A 38 13.41 -11.44 19.14
C ASN A 38 14.08 -10.65 18.02
N PHE A 39 14.05 -11.19 16.80
CA PHE A 39 14.74 -10.59 15.66
C PHE A 39 14.08 -9.28 15.20
N HIS A 40 12.75 -9.20 15.24
CA HIS A 40 12.02 -7.98 14.98
C HIS A 40 12.46 -6.85 15.90
N ASP A 41 12.49 -7.08 17.22
CA ASP A 41 12.86 -6.00 18.15
C ASP A 41 14.33 -5.60 18.01
N PHE A 42 15.20 -6.55 17.70
CA PHE A 42 16.60 -6.29 17.41
C PHE A 42 16.79 -5.36 16.20
N VAL A 43 15.99 -5.51 15.15
CA VAL A 43 16.13 -4.75 13.90
C VAL A 43 15.25 -3.50 13.87
N CYS A 44 13.99 -3.62 14.28
CA CYS A 44 12.93 -2.63 14.08
C CYS A 44 12.71 -1.69 15.28
N MET A 45 12.97 -2.14 16.52
CA MET A 45 12.84 -1.23 17.67
C MET A 45 14.09 -0.35 17.79
N ARG A 46 13.91 0.96 17.92
CA ARG A 46 15.03 1.88 18.15
C ARG A 46 15.64 1.68 19.53
N ARG A 47 16.90 2.12 19.69
CA ARG A 47 17.39 2.54 21.01
C ARG A 47 16.46 3.64 21.55
N LEU A 48 16.03 3.49 22.80
CA LEU A 48 15.10 4.37 23.53
C LEU A 48 15.51 5.88 23.56
N SER A 49 16.65 6.27 22.99
CA SER A 49 17.07 7.68 22.90
C SER A 49 16.43 8.47 21.76
N ASP A 50 15.80 7.82 20.78
CA ASP A 50 15.28 8.44 19.54
C ASP A 50 13.73 8.47 19.47
N ILE A 51 13.06 8.41 20.63
CA ILE A 51 11.60 8.24 20.80
C ILE A 51 10.76 9.41 20.22
N ASN A 52 11.37 10.54 19.85
CA ASN A 52 10.62 11.70 19.34
C ASN A 52 10.23 11.63 17.86
N SER A 53 10.47 10.52 17.16
CA SER A 53 10.15 10.40 15.73
C SER A 53 9.05 9.36 15.50
N THR A 54 7.87 9.87 15.17
CA THR A 54 6.62 9.23 14.70
C THR A 54 6.73 7.79 14.19
N ASP A 55 5.64 7.04 14.40
CA ASP A 55 5.35 5.61 14.16
C ASP A 55 5.57 5.03 12.74
N VAL A 56 6.27 5.75 11.87
CA VAL A 56 6.51 5.38 10.47
C VAL A 56 7.85 4.66 10.33
N SER A 57 7.86 3.52 9.62
CA SER A 57 9.08 2.75 9.31
C SER A 57 10.26 3.64 8.88
N PRO A 58 11.49 3.39 9.38
CA PRO A 58 12.69 4.06 8.90
C PRO A 58 12.91 3.91 7.40
N LEU A 59 12.59 2.75 6.80
CA LEU A 59 12.74 2.57 5.35
C LEU A 59 11.62 3.20 4.56
N PHE A 60 10.41 3.27 5.09
CA PHE A 60 9.36 4.08 4.49
C PHE A 60 9.75 5.57 4.53
N ARG A 61 10.26 6.07 5.65
CA ARG A 61 10.80 7.44 5.75
C ARG A 61 11.99 7.66 4.82
N ILE A 62 12.92 6.71 4.70
CA ILE A 62 14.02 6.80 3.73
C ILE A 62 13.50 6.76 2.29
N ALA A 63 12.48 5.95 1.98
CA ALA A 63 11.84 5.93 0.67
C ALA A 63 11.15 7.26 0.37
N VAL A 64 10.42 7.82 1.34
CA VAL A 64 9.79 9.15 1.28
C VAL A 64 10.85 10.24 1.13
N ASP A 65 11.93 10.21 1.91
CA ASP A 65 13.03 11.17 1.86
C ASP A 65 13.82 11.06 0.56
N ARG A 66 14.02 9.84 0.04
CA ARG A 66 14.69 9.63 -1.24
C ARG A 66 13.79 10.00 -2.41
N ALA A 67 12.50 9.71 -2.32
CA ALA A 67 11.50 10.23 -3.25
C ALA A 67 11.52 11.76 -3.21
N ASN A 68 11.54 12.38 -2.04
CA ASN A 68 11.69 13.82 -1.86
C ASN A 68 12.99 14.40 -2.43
N LEU A 69 14.11 13.69 -2.29
CA LEU A 69 15.39 14.08 -2.90
C LEU A 69 15.32 13.98 -4.42
N GLU A 70 14.80 12.87 -4.96
CA GLU A 70 14.55 12.71 -6.39
C GLU A 70 13.51 13.72 -6.91
N TYR A 71 12.53 14.13 -6.09
CA TYR A 71 11.63 15.24 -6.37
C TYR A 71 12.42 16.55 -6.37
N SER A 72 13.28 16.83 -5.41
CA SER A 72 14.02 18.10 -5.37
C SER A 72 14.98 18.27 -6.56
N VAL A 73 15.63 17.19 -7.00
CA VAL A 73 16.62 17.20 -8.09
C VAL A 73 15.97 17.01 -9.47
N GLY A 74 14.93 16.17 -9.55
CA GLY A 74 14.24 15.79 -10.80
C GLY A 74 12.94 16.55 -11.06
N SER A 75 12.34 17.24 -10.08
CA SER A 75 11.04 17.91 -10.26
C SER A 75 11.05 18.99 -11.33
N SER A 76 12.17 19.65 -11.59
CA SER A 76 12.24 20.64 -12.66
C SER A 76 12.21 20.00 -14.06
N ALA A 77 12.63 18.73 -14.18
CA ALA A 77 12.82 18.07 -15.46
C ALA A 77 11.50 17.63 -16.12
N SER A 78 10.43 17.39 -15.35
CA SER A 78 9.15 16.92 -15.89
C SER A 78 7.94 17.77 -15.43
N PRO A 79 6.86 17.89 -16.24
CA PRO A 79 5.64 18.58 -15.83
C PRO A 79 5.02 18.02 -14.56
N SER A 80 4.94 16.69 -14.43
CA SER A 80 4.38 16.01 -13.26
C SER A 80 5.25 16.23 -12.01
N GLY A 81 6.57 16.25 -12.17
CA GLY A 81 7.49 16.59 -11.07
C GLY A 81 7.33 18.03 -10.59
N ARG A 82 7.14 18.98 -11.51
CA ARG A 82 6.89 20.38 -11.15
C ARG A 82 5.56 20.54 -10.40
N ALA A 83 4.51 19.86 -10.86
CA ALA A 83 3.21 19.85 -10.17
C ALA A 83 3.34 19.26 -8.76
N LEU A 84 3.98 18.09 -8.62
CA LEU A 84 4.19 17.42 -7.34
C LEU A 84 4.98 18.30 -6.35
N SER A 85 6.09 18.90 -6.80
CA SER A 85 6.91 19.81 -5.99
C SER A 85 6.16 21.10 -5.61
N ARG A 86 5.29 21.61 -6.49
CA ARG A 86 4.43 22.76 -6.15
C ARG A 86 3.37 22.36 -5.12
N LEU A 87 2.78 21.18 -5.25
CA LEU A 87 1.78 20.67 -4.31
C LEU A 87 2.37 20.51 -2.91
N HIS A 88 3.57 19.92 -2.83
CA HIS A 88 4.33 19.82 -1.58
C HIS A 88 4.61 21.18 -0.95
N ARG A 89 5.12 22.14 -1.73
CA ARG A 89 5.33 23.51 -1.24
C ARG A 89 4.04 24.20 -0.83
N SER A 90 2.92 23.93 -1.50
CA SER A 90 1.61 24.43 -1.11
C SER A 90 1.20 23.87 0.25
N CYS A 91 1.40 22.57 0.47
CA CYS A 91 1.13 21.91 1.75
C CYS A 91 1.97 22.51 2.88
N VAL A 92 3.27 22.68 2.67
CA VAL A 92 4.19 23.26 3.68
C VAL A 92 3.80 24.70 4.04
N LYS A 93 3.27 25.45 3.08
CA LYS A 93 2.80 26.83 3.30
C LYS A 93 1.38 26.91 3.86
N GLN A 94 0.63 25.82 3.87
CA GLN A 94 -0.73 25.81 4.39
C GLN A 94 -0.71 26.15 5.88
N ASN A 95 -1.64 26.99 6.31
CA ASN A 95 -1.85 27.23 7.72
C ASN A 95 -2.60 26.04 8.32
N TRP A 96 -1.87 25.16 8.99
CA TRP A 96 -2.39 23.95 9.63
C TRP A 96 -3.10 24.20 10.97
N ARG A 97 -3.35 25.47 11.34
CA ARG A 97 -4.32 25.76 12.39
C ARG A 97 -5.67 25.19 11.97
N PHE A 98 -6.21 24.29 12.78
CA PHE A 98 -7.39 23.50 12.43
C PHE A 98 -8.57 24.38 11.98
N GLU A 99 -8.76 25.57 12.57
CA GLU A 99 -9.84 26.48 12.18
C GLU A 99 -9.73 26.92 10.71
N VAL A 100 -8.51 27.25 10.29
CA VAL A 100 -8.21 27.76 8.95
C VAL A 100 -8.20 26.61 7.95
N ALA A 101 -7.49 25.52 8.26
CA ALA A 101 -7.39 24.37 7.38
C ALA A 101 -8.78 23.75 7.07
N LEU A 102 -9.61 23.52 8.09
CA LEU A 102 -10.95 22.94 7.91
C LEU A 102 -11.88 23.87 7.12
N ALA A 103 -11.78 25.18 7.33
CA ALA A 103 -12.53 26.17 6.54
C ALA A 103 -12.09 26.19 5.07
N ASP A 104 -10.78 26.14 4.82
CA ASP A 104 -10.23 26.12 3.45
C ASP A 104 -10.63 24.83 2.71
N PHE A 105 -10.56 23.67 3.38
CA PHE A 105 -11.03 22.40 2.82
C PHE A 105 -12.54 22.39 2.56
N THR A 106 -13.34 22.93 3.50
CA THR A 106 -14.79 23.09 3.31
C THR A 106 -15.07 23.93 2.06
N SER A 107 -14.39 25.07 1.93
CA SER A 107 -14.55 25.97 0.78
C SER A 107 -14.16 25.31 -0.53
N ALA A 108 -13.04 24.58 -0.56
CA ALA A 108 -12.56 23.87 -1.73
C ALA A 108 -13.54 22.77 -2.17
N ILE A 109 -14.00 21.92 -1.25
CA ILE A 109 -15.00 20.88 -1.54
C ILE A 109 -16.29 21.51 -2.07
N MET A 110 -16.81 22.55 -1.42
CA MET A 110 -18.06 23.18 -1.85
C MET A 110 -17.95 23.81 -3.24
N SER A 111 -16.84 24.52 -3.51
CA SER A 111 -16.59 25.16 -4.80
C SER A 111 -16.46 24.13 -5.94
N THR A 112 -15.74 23.03 -5.69
CA THR A 112 -15.46 22.01 -6.72
C THR A 112 -16.66 21.10 -6.99
N SER A 113 -17.47 20.80 -5.97
CA SER A 113 -18.64 19.93 -6.09
C SER A 113 -19.93 20.66 -6.43
N LYS A 114 -19.93 22.00 -6.41
CA LYS A 114 -21.11 22.85 -6.71
C LYS A 114 -22.33 22.51 -5.84
N VAL A 115 -22.09 22.15 -4.58
CA VAL A 115 -23.17 21.88 -3.63
C VAL A 115 -24.05 23.11 -3.42
N THR A 116 -25.33 22.85 -3.15
CA THR A 116 -26.31 23.87 -2.81
C THR A 116 -26.96 23.52 -1.48
N ALA A 117 -27.68 24.46 -0.87
CA ALA A 117 -28.41 24.21 0.37
C ALA A 117 -29.53 23.14 0.24
N ARG A 118 -29.90 22.76 -0.98
CA ARG A 118 -30.94 21.76 -1.26
C ARG A 118 -30.54 20.93 -2.46
N MET A 119 -30.23 19.66 -2.19
CA MET A 119 -29.82 18.71 -3.21
C MET A 119 -30.90 17.64 -3.42
N SER A 120 -31.17 17.31 -4.68
CA SER A 120 -32.01 16.16 -5.02
C SER A 120 -31.31 14.84 -4.71
N ALA A 121 -32.03 13.71 -4.82
CA ALA A 121 -31.42 12.39 -4.68
C ALA A 121 -30.29 12.18 -5.70
N ALA A 122 -30.51 12.61 -6.95
CA ALA A 122 -29.52 12.55 -8.01
C ALA A 122 -28.29 13.40 -7.68
N ASP A 123 -28.47 14.62 -7.16
CA ASP A 123 -27.35 15.50 -6.79
C ASP A 123 -26.52 14.92 -5.65
N ILE A 124 -27.15 14.30 -4.64
CA ILE A 124 -26.45 13.65 -3.52
C ILE A 124 -25.65 12.45 -4.01
N VAL A 125 -26.24 11.56 -4.81
CA VAL A 125 -25.50 10.40 -5.35
C VAL A 125 -24.39 10.86 -6.28
N LYS A 126 -24.62 11.91 -7.08
CA LYS A 126 -23.59 12.54 -7.91
C LYS A 126 -22.43 13.09 -7.07
N PHE A 127 -22.71 13.75 -5.94
CA PHE A 127 -21.69 14.20 -5.01
C PHE A 127 -20.87 13.03 -4.45
N LEU A 128 -21.54 11.96 -4.00
CA LEU A 128 -20.87 10.76 -3.47
C LEU A 128 -19.98 10.08 -4.52
N ALA A 129 -20.48 9.93 -5.75
CA ALA A 129 -19.71 9.39 -6.87
C ALA A 129 -18.52 10.29 -7.24
N LEU A 130 -18.71 11.62 -7.27
CA LEU A 130 -17.64 12.58 -7.52
C LEU A 130 -16.51 12.47 -6.48
N MET A 131 -16.85 12.40 -5.19
CA MET A 131 -15.87 12.24 -4.12
C MET A 131 -15.11 10.91 -4.24
N SER A 132 -15.82 9.81 -4.49
CA SER A 132 -15.22 8.47 -4.53
C SER A 132 -14.40 8.20 -5.80
N PHE A 133 -14.89 8.56 -6.99
CA PHE A 133 -14.22 8.24 -8.26
C PHE A 133 -13.23 9.30 -8.69
N ARG A 134 -13.67 10.58 -8.70
CA ARG A 134 -12.85 11.66 -9.25
C ARG A 134 -11.77 12.10 -8.27
N TYR A 135 -12.13 12.24 -7.00
CA TYR A 135 -11.20 12.71 -5.98
C TYR A 135 -10.65 11.59 -5.09
N ARG A 136 -11.13 10.34 -5.21
CA ARG A 136 -10.70 9.21 -4.37
C ARG A 136 -10.66 9.54 -2.88
N LEU A 137 -11.72 10.21 -2.44
CA LEU A 137 -11.90 10.59 -1.07
C LEU A 137 -12.71 9.53 -0.35
N PRO A 138 -12.31 9.11 0.88
CA PRO A 138 -13.20 8.38 1.74
C PRO A 138 -14.47 9.20 1.99
N GLY A 139 -15.62 8.54 1.94
CA GLY A 139 -16.90 9.18 2.11
C GLY A 139 -17.95 8.21 2.65
N LEU A 140 -19.15 8.73 2.91
CA LEU A 140 -20.28 7.97 3.44
C LEU A 140 -20.56 6.68 2.62
N VAL A 141 -20.40 6.79 1.30
CA VAL A 141 -20.55 5.71 0.34
C VAL A 141 -19.27 5.63 -0.47
N THR A 142 -18.64 4.47 -0.47
CA THR A 142 -17.41 4.23 -1.22
C THR A 142 -17.70 3.28 -2.38
N PHE A 143 -17.20 3.65 -3.55
CA PHE A 143 -17.19 2.81 -4.74
C PHE A 143 -15.77 2.30 -4.94
N TRP A 144 -15.62 1.00 -5.15
CA TRP A 144 -14.33 0.42 -5.52
C TRP A 144 -14.52 -0.71 -6.51
N GLU A 145 -13.47 -1.04 -7.25
CA GLU A 145 -13.49 -2.19 -8.14
C GLU A 145 -13.41 -3.48 -7.33
N ALA A 146 -14.44 -4.32 -7.42
CA ALA A 146 -14.51 -5.64 -6.82
C ALA A 146 -13.94 -6.67 -7.78
N TYR A 147 -13.02 -7.49 -7.27
CA TYR A 147 -12.48 -8.60 -8.04
C TYR A 147 -13.22 -9.89 -7.69
N ASN A 148 -14.14 -10.28 -8.56
CA ASN A 148 -14.64 -11.64 -8.58
C ASN A 148 -13.70 -12.41 -9.51
N GLY A 149 -13.08 -13.51 -9.07
CA GLY A 149 -12.06 -14.26 -9.84
C GLY A 149 -12.45 -14.77 -11.24
N ASN A 150 -13.66 -14.43 -11.72
CA ASN A 150 -14.05 -14.49 -13.12
C ASN A 150 -13.90 -13.09 -13.71
N SER A 151 -12.96 -12.93 -14.65
CA SER A 151 -12.55 -11.77 -15.48
C SER A 151 -13.51 -10.58 -15.78
N SER A 152 -14.77 -10.59 -15.38
CA SER A 152 -15.66 -9.42 -15.38
C SER A 152 -15.29 -8.43 -14.28
N GLN A 153 -14.86 -7.22 -14.69
CA GLN A 153 -14.79 -6.07 -13.82
C GLN A 153 -16.17 -5.85 -13.16
N THR A 154 -16.20 -5.96 -11.84
CA THR A 154 -17.39 -5.74 -11.03
C THR A 154 -17.12 -4.51 -10.18
N MET A 155 -18.13 -3.68 -9.95
CA MET A 155 -18.02 -2.56 -9.02
C MET A 155 -18.60 -2.99 -7.68
N SER A 156 -17.93 -2.71 -6.57
CA SER A 156 -18.54 -2.77 -5.24
C SER A 156 -19.02 -1.38 -4.83
N LEU A 157 -20.18 -1.38 -4.20
CA LEU A 157 -20.79 -0.24 -3.54
C LEU A 157 -21.01 -0.61 -2.09
N ALA A 158 -20.31 0.07 -1.19
CA ALA A 158 -20.56 -0.09 0.22
C ALA A 158 -20.77 1.24 0.92
N LEU A 159 -21.58 1.20 1.97
CA LEU A 159 -21.49 2.19 3.02
C LEU A 159 -20.13 2.01 3.68
N SER A 160 -19.33 3.07 3.69
CA SER A 160 -18.06 3.00 4.38
C SER A 160 -18.35 2.72 5.85
N LYS A 161 -17.74 1.66 6.39
CA LYS A 161 -17.79 1.35 7.82
C LYS A 161 -17.02 2.39 8.65
N TRP A 162 -16.35 3.34 7.98
CA TRP A 162 -15.55 4.38 8.60
C TRP A 162 -16.35 5.04 9.71
N ASP A 163 -15.74 4.95 10.89
CA ASP A 163 -16.31 5.32 12.17
C ASP A 163 -17.07 6.65 12.07
N SER A 164 -18.31 6.64 12.57
CA SER A 164 -18.94 7.82 13.18
C SER A 164 -17.87 8.76 13.74
N ILE A 165 -17.97 10.07 13.49
CA ILE A 165 -17.03 11.10 13.99
C ILE A 165 -16.37 10.60 15.28
N PRO A 166 -15.09 10.16 15.25
CA PRO A 166 -14.58 9.22 16.25
C PRO A 166 -14.97 9.64 17.67
N PRO A 167 -15.58 8.78 18.49
CA PRO A 167 -16.07 9.16 19.83
C PRO A 167 -14.97 9.71 20.75
N MET A 168 -13.69 9.46 20.42
CA MET A 168 -12.52 10.03 21.10
C MET A 168 -12.31 11.54 20.85
N LEU A 169 -13.08 12.18 19.97
CA LEU A 169 -12.97 13.60 19.62
C LEU A 169 -13.81 14.57 20.50
N ASN A 170 -14.22 14.10 21.68
CA ASN A 170 -15.38 14.54 22.49
C ASN A 170 -15.43 16.00 23.01
N MET A 171 -14.49 16.89 22.65
CA MET A 171 -14.64 18.33 22.96
C MET A 171 -13.92 19.26 21.96
N SER A 172 -12.73 18.89 21.48
CA SER A 172 -11.99 19.66 20.47
C SER A 172 -12.67 19.62 19.09
N CYS A 173 -13.33 18.53 18.72
CA CYS A 173 -13.98 18.42 17.42
C CYS A 173 -15.32 19.16 17.33
N PHE A 174 -15.98 19.47 18.46
CA PHE A 174 -17.18 20.30 18.39
C PHE A 174 -16.85 21.69 17.83
N LYS A 175 -15.74 22.29 18.27
CA LYS A 175 -15.23 23.54 17.69
C LYS A 175 -14.83 23.40 16.23
N CYS A 176 -14.16 22.29 15.85
CA CYS A 176 -13.87 21.99 14.45
C CYS A 176 -15.14 22.00 13.58
N ILE A 177 -16.21 21.36 14.07
CA ILE A 177 -17.52 21.34 13.41
C ILE A 177 -18.13 22.74 13.35
N GLU A 178 -18.02 23.55 14.40
CA GLU A 178 -18.47 24.94 14.38
C GLU A 178 -17.76 25.77 13.29
N PHE A 179 -16.45 25.60 13.09
CA PHE A 179 -15.71 26.32 12.04
C PHE A 179 -16.13 25.90 10.62
N MET A 180 -16.27 24.59 10.39
CA MET A 180 -16.77 24.09 9.10
C MET A 180 -18.20 24.55 8.84
N ILE A 181 -19.09 24.50 9.84
CA ILE A 181 -20.47 24.99 9.72
C ILE A 181 -20.50 26.50 9.48
N THR A 182 -19.66 27.28 10.15
CA THR A 182 -19.60 28.74 9.94
C THR A 182 -19.23 29.04 8.48
N THR A 183 -18.26 28.31 7.94
CA THR A 183 -17.85 28.42 6.54
C THR A 183 -18.98 28.00 5.59
N PHE A 184 -19.62 26.85 5.86
CA PHE A 184 -20.77 26.35 5.09
C PHE A 184 -21.93 27.35 5.08
N ASN A 185 -22.29 27.88 6.25
CA ASN A 185 -23.32 28.90 6.45
C ASN A 185 -23.01 30.17 5.66
N ALA A 186 -21.75 30.62 5.69
CA ALA A 186 -21.32 31.80 4.95
C ALA A 186 -21.43 31.62 3.43
N ILE A 187 -21.02 30.47 2.90
CA ILE A 187 -21.03 30.18 1.45
C ILE A 187 -22.46 30.02 0.94
N LEU A 188 -23.31 29.26 1.63
CA LEU A 188 -24.68 28.96 1.18
C LEU A 188 -25.75 29.90 1.73
N LYS A 189 -25.37 30.86 2.58
CA LYS A 189 -26.26 31.82 3.23
C LYS A 189 -27.39 31.11 4.02
N VAL A 190 -27.00 30.14 4.84
CA VAL A 190 -27.90 29.39 5.74
C VAL A 190 -27.48 29.57 7.19
N ASP A 191 -28.34 29.20 8.15
CA ASP A 191 -28.07 29.30 9.58
C ASP A 191 -28.22 27.93 10.26
N LEU A 192 -27.17 27.11 10.14
CA LEU A 192 -27.06 25.83 10.84
C LEU A 192 -26.21 25.95 12.10
N LYS A 193 -26.51 25.11 13.09
CA LYS A 193 -25.75 24.99 14.34
C LYS A 193 -25.05 23.63 14.43
N ALA A 194 -23.86 23.59 15.02
CA ALA A 194 -23.11 22.36 15.27
C ALA A 194 -23.90 21.32 16.07
N SER A 195 -24.65 21.75 17.08
CA SER A 195 -25.52 20.86 17.85
C SER A 195 -26.60 20.18 17.00
N ALA A 196 -27.19 20.89 16.04
CA ALA A 196 -28.16 20.30 15.13
C ALA A 196 -27.50 19.26 14.23
N LEU A 197 -26.26 19.51 13.76
CA LEU A 197 -25.53 18.58 12.90
C LEU A 197 -25.18 17.29 13.66
N MET A 198 -24.76 17.41 14.92
CA MET A 198 -24.47 16.25 15.76
C MET A 198 -25.72 15.40 16.02
N ASN A 199 -26.85 16.04 16.33
CA ASN A 199 -28.12 15.32 16.48
C ASN A 199 -28.53 14.61 15.17
N PHE A 200 -28.27 15.25 14.02
CA PHE A 200 -28.52 14.64 12.72
C PHE A 200 -27.59 13.46 12.44
N HIS A 201 -26.30 13.58 12.77
CA HIS A 201 -25.32 12.49 12.70
C HIS A 201 -25.77 11.28 13.51
N ASP A 202 -26.24 11.48 14.75
CA ASP A 202 -26.70 10.39 15.62
C ASP A 202 -27.96 9.71 15.04
N ALA A 203 -28.86 10.49 14.46
CA ALA A 203 -30.04 9.96 13.77
C ALA A 203 -29.69 9.15 12.51
N VAL A 204 -28.70 9.61 11.73
CA VAL A 204 -28.16 8.87 10.58
C VAL A 204 -27.47 7.58 11.04
N SER A 205 -26.83 7.60 12.21
CA SER A 205 -26.06 6.46 12.71
C SER A 205 -26.90 5.21 13.00
N VAL A 206 -28.18 5.40 13.31
CA VAL A 206 -29.15 4.29 13.47
C VAL A 206 -29.37 3.53 12.17
N HIS A 207 -29.10 4.15 11.02
CA HIS A 207 -29.19 3.51 9.70
C HIS A 207 -27.93 2.73 9.31
N TYR A 208 -26.93 2.59 10.18
CA TYR A 208 -25.81 1.66 9.96
C TYR A 208 -26.10 0.32 10.65
N THR A 209 -26.47 -0.71 9.88
CA THR A 209 -26.52 -2.10 10.38
C THR A 209 -25.26 -2.85 10.02
N THR A 210 -24.80 -3.73 10.91
CA THR A 210 -23.58 -4.54 10.76
C THR A 210 -23.78 -5.84 9.99
N ALA A 211 -25.01 -6.17 9.59
CA ALA A 211 -25.25 -7.32 8.72
C ALA A 211 -24.66 -7.02 7.34
N TYR A 212 -23.86 -7.90 6.78
CA TYR A 212 -23.33 -7.76 5.42
C TYR A 212 -24.08 -8.75 4.53
N ASN A 213 -24.97 -8.23 3.68
CA ASN A 213 -25.51 -9.00 2.56
C ASN A 213 -24.89 -8.47 1.28
N THR A 214 -24.35 -9.38 0.47
CA THR A 214 -23.84 -9.07 -0.87
C THR A 214 -24.92 -9.39 -1.89
N THR A 215 -25.47 -8.39 -2.54
CA THR A 215 -26.37 -8.59 -3.69
C THR A 215 -25.67 -8.16 -4.96
N ASN A 216 -25.68 -9.02 -5.97
CA ASN A 216 -25.19 -8.69 -7.31
C ASN A 216 -26.36 -8.22 -8.18
N GLN A 217 -26.24 -7.05 -8.78
CA GLN A 217 -27.23 -6.49 -9.69
C GLN A 217 -26.57 -5.88 -10.92
N SER A 218 -27.34 -5.72 -12.00
CA SER A 218 -26.87 -5.03 -13.21
C SER A 218 -26.46 -3.59 -12.87
N LEU A 219 -25.35 -3.13 -13.45
CA LEU A 219 -24.95 -1.72 -13.32
C LEU A 219 -26.00 -0.78 -13.93
N PHE A 220 -26.78 -1.24 -14.93
CA PHE A 220 -27.86 -0.46 -15.54
C PHE A 220 -29.07 -0.28 -14.63
N ASP A 221 -29.22 -1.13 -13.60
CA ASP A 221 -30.29 -1.03 -12.62
C ASP A 221 -29.81 -0.17 -11.45
N SER A 222 -30.54 0.91 -11.17
CA SER A 222 -30.21 1.80 -10.05
C SER A 222 -30.23 1.04 -8.72
N PRO A 223 -29.16 1.08 -7.92
CA PRO A 223 -29.19 0.55 -6.55
C PRO A 223 -30.02 1.42 -5.60
N PHE A 224 -30.50 2.58 -6.06
CA PHE A 224 -31.31 3.53 -5.31
C PHE A 224 -32.71 3.63 -5.94
N ARG A 225 -33.77 3.22 -5.23
CA ARG A 225 -35.16 3.35 -5.71
C ARG A 225 -35.60 4.81 -5.81
N SER A 226 -34.98 5.68 -5.02
CA SER A 226 -35.19 7.13 -5.03
C SER A 226 -34.61 7.84 -6.26
N LEU A 227 -33.81 7.15 -7.08
CA LEU A 227 -33.25 7.70 -8.32
C LEU A 227 -33.98 7.14 -9.54
N SER A 228 -34.30 8.02 -10.50
CA SER A 228 -34.77 7.59 -11.82
C SER A 228 -33.65 6.82 -12.55
N PRO A 229 -33.98 5.83 -13.40
CA PRO A 229 -32.98 5.10 -14.20
C PRO A 229 -32.09 6.03 -15.04
N ASN A 230 -32.64 7.08 -15.65
CA ASN A 230 -31.87 8.02 -16.46
C ASN A 230 -30.83 8.78 -15.62
N ALA A 231 -31.23 9.30 -14.45
CA ALA A 231 -30.30 9.99 -13.55
C ALA A 231 -29.16 9.09 -13.07
N TRP A 232 -29.45 7.81 -12.82
CA TRP A 232 -28.43 6.82 -12.48
C TRP A 232 -27.47 6.56 -13.66
N LEU A 233 -28.00 6.40 -14.88
CA LEU A 233 -27.19 6.24 -16.08
C LEU A 233 -26.30 7.45 -16.35
N ASP A 234 -26.79 8.67 -16.13
CA ASP A 234 -25.99 9.89 -16.25
C ASP A 234 -24.78 9.87 -15.30
N ILE A 235 -24.98 9.43 -14.05
CA ILE A 235 -23.90 9.29 -13.06
C ILE A 235 -22.89 8.22 -13.49
N ILE A 236 -23.35 7.06 -13.99
CA ILE A 236 -22.47 6.00 -14.48
C ILE A 236 -21.66 6.48 -15.69
N ASN A 237 -22.31 7.15 -16.64
CA ASN A 237 -21.66 7.69 -17.84
C ASN A 237 -20.62 8.75 -17.50
N GLU A 238 -20.84 9.53 -16.44
CA GLU A 238 -19.93 10.60 -16.01
C GLU A 238 -18.74 10.08 -15.19
N PHE A 239 -18.93 9.09 -14.32
CA PHE A 239 -17.89 8.66 -13.36
C PHE A 239 -17.39 7.24 -13.53
N VAL A 240 -18.23 6.29 -13.94
CA VAL A 240 -17.87 4.87 -13.95
C VAL A 240 -17.31 4.47 -15.31
N TYR A 241 -18.10 4.57 -16.39
CA TYR A 241 -17.68 4.13 -17.72
C TYR A 241 -16.44 4.81 -18.30
N PRO A 242 -16.14 6.09 -17.99
CA PRO A 242 -14.89 6.69 -18.41
C PRO A 242 -13.66 5.93 -17.91
N VAL A 243 -13.75 5.25 -16.76
CA VAL A 243 -12.62 4.55 -16.11
C VAL A 243 -12.78 3.02 -16.17
N TYR A 244 -14.01 2.53 -16.18
CA TYR A 244 -14.37 1.10 -16.17
C TYR A 244 -15.43 0.82 -17.25
N PRO A 245 -15.07 0.86 -18.54
CA PRO A 245 -16.04 0.74 -19.64
C PRO A 245 -16.70 -0.65 -19.70
N ASP A 246 -16.04 -1.67 -19.17
CA ASP A 246 -16.50 -3.06 -19.20
C ASP A 246 -17.25 -3.48 -17.92
N ALA A 247 -17.45 -2.56 -16.97
CA ALA A 247 -18.20 -2.83 -15.75
C ALA A 247 -19.67 -3.12 -16.08
N LYS A 248 -20.12 -4.34 -15.76
CA LYS A 248 -21.50 -4.81 -16.03
C LYS A 248 -22.35 -4.94 -14.78
N TYR A 249 -21.70 -5.08 -13.63
CA TYR A 249 -22.34 -5.47 -12.38
C TYR A 249 -21.90 -4.57 -11.25
N ILE A 250 -22.81 -4.40 -10.28
CA ILE A 250 -22.51 -3.77 -9.01
C ILE A 250 -22.86 -4.72 -7.86
N ILE A 251 -21.86 -5.05 -7.04
CA ILE A 251 -22.04 -5.72 -5.76
C ILE A 251 -22.38 -4.66 -4.74
N ARG A 252 -23.53 -4.81 -4.10
CA ARG A 252 -23.89 -4.01 -2.94
C ARG A 252 -23.47 -4.75 -1.68
N GLU A 253 -22.55 -4.17 -0.92
CA GLU A 253 -22.01 -4.74 0.33
C GLU A 253 -22.65 -4.07 1.56
N THR A 254 -23.97 -4.17 1.71
CA THR A 254 -24.68 -3.49 2.82
C THR A 254 -25.84 -4.34 3.33
N GLY A 255 -25.99 -4.50 4.64
CA GLY A 255 -27.22 -5.02 5.26
C GLY A 255 -28.22 -3.95 5.71
N THR A 256 -28.03 -2.70 5.28
CA THR A 256 -29.00 -1.60 5.45
C THR A 256 -29.47 -1.07 4.11
N ASP A 257 -30.67 -0.48 4.09
CA ASP A 257 -31.24 0.04 2.88
C ASP A 257 -30.56 1.38 2.53
N LEU A 258 -29.44 1.34 1.79
CA LEU A 258 -28.71 2.50 1.29
C LEU A 258 -29.67 3.53 0.65
N ASP A 259 -30.73 3.05 0.01
CA ASP A 259 -31.81 3.88 -0.52
C ASP A 259 -32.58 4.65 0.58
N ASP A 260 -32.87 4.04 1.73
CA ASP A 260 -33.51 4.72 2.86
C ASP A 260 -32.64 5.84 3.42
N LEU A 261 -31.31 5.67 3.41
CA LEU A 261 -30.37 6.73 3.76
C LEU A 261 -30.45 7.89 2.76
N ILE A 262 -30.43 7.62 1.45
CA ILE A 262 -30.60 8.66 0.43
C ILE A 262 -31.97 9.36 0.56
N VAL A 263 -33.04 8.60 0.78
CA VAL A 263 -34.38 9.15 1.04
C VAL A 263 -34.36 10.02 2.29
N HIS A 264 -33.70 9.59 3.38
CA HIS A 264 -33.55 10.38 4.60
C HIS A 264 -32.81 11.69 4.35
N LEU A 265 -31.69 11.65 3.62
CA LEU A 265 -30.89 12.83 3.31
C LEU A 265 -31.67 13.83 2.43
N THR A 266 -32.53 13.36 1.53
CA THR A 266 -33.28 14.22 0.59
C THR A 266 -34.55 14.84 1.15
N LYS A 267 -35.01 14.45 2.35
CA LYS A 267 -36.22 15.03 2.97
C LYS A 267 -36.07 16.55 3.08
N PRO A 268 -37.05 17.35 2.63
CA PRO A 268 -36.98 18.81 2.74
C PRO A 268 -36.76 19.32 4.18
N SER A 269 -37.28 18.61 5.19
CA SER A 269 -37.07 18.92 6.61
C SER A 269 -35.62 18.74 7.07
N ASN A 270 -34.86 17.89 6.38
CA ASN A 270 -33.47 17.55 6.69
C ASN A 270 -32.49 18.40 5.86
N GLN A 271 -32.98 19.27 4.99
CA GLN A 271 -32.17 20.17 4.18
C GLN A 271 -32.23 21.58 4.81
N PRO A 272 -31.09 22.26 5.06
CA PRO A 272 -29.75 22.02 4.49
C PRO A 272 -28.81 21.14 5.33
N ILE A 273 -29.26 20.63 6.48
CA ILE A 273 -28.36 19.97 7.44
C ILE A 273 -27.73 18.67 6.93
N ALA A 274 -28.45 17.93 6.09
CA ALA A 274 -27.95 16.74 5.41
C ALA A 274 -26.79 17.05 4.45
N VAL A 275 -26.83 18.20 3.75
CA VAL A 275 -25.73 18.60 2.85
C VAL A 275 -24.51 19.01 3.66
N ALA A 276 -24.72 19.75 4.76
CA ALA A 276 -23.63 20.09 5.69
C ALA A 276 -22.97 18.83 6.24
N PHE A 277 -23.76 17.81 6.61
CA PHE A 277 -23.26 16.52 7.08
C PHE A 277 -22.36 15.85 6.04
N LEU A 278 -22.80 15.75 4.77
CA LEU A 278 -22.01 15.14 3.70
C LEU A 278 -20.67 15.86 3.48
N VAL A 279 -20.69 17.20 3.39
CA VAL A 279 -19.47 18.00 3.18
C VAL A 279 -18.51 17.86 4.36
N ILE A 280 -19.02 17.96 5.59
CA ILE A 280 -18.20 17.91 6.80
C ILE A 280 -17.58 16.53 6.99
N GLN A 281 -18.31 15.45 6.71
CA GLN A 281 -17.74 14.10 6.74
C GLN A 281 -16.60 13.95 5.75
N THR A 282 -16.76 14.42 4.51
CA THR A 282 -15.68 14.40 3.52
C THR A 282 -14.48 15.24 3.96
N VAL A 283 -14.70 16.45 4.50
CA VAL A 283 -13.62 17.31 4.99
C VAL A 283 -12.87 16.68 6.15
N MET A 284 -13.58 16.07 7.10
CA MET A 284 -12.96 15.38 8.23
C MET A 284 -12.16 14.16 7.79
N ALA A 285 -12.70 13.38 6.86
CA ALA A 285 -12.02 12.20 6.34
C ALA A 285 -10.74 12.58 5.59
N ILE A 286 -10.80 13.64 4.77
CA ILE A 286 -9.60 14.29 4.21
C ILE A 286 -8.67 14.67 5.34
N TYR A 287 -9.09 15.54 6.27
CA TYR A 287 -8.23 16.09 7.32
C TYR A 287 -7.52 15.02 8.17
N GLN A 288 -8.19 13.89 8.43
CA GLN A 288 -7.62 12.72 9.11
C GLN A 288 -6.50 12.03 8.33
N GLU A 289 -6.46 12.15 7.00
CA GLU A 289 -5.29 11.72 6.22
C GLU A 289 -4.06 12.58 6.54
N PHE A 290 -4.23 13.84 6.96
CA PHE A 290 -3.15 14.83 7.18
C PHE A 290 -2.66 14.93 8.62
N VAL A 291 -3.50 14.54 9.58
CA VAL A 291 -3.27 14.78 11.00
C VAL A 291 -3.42 13.46 11.73
N ASP A 292 -2.34 13.01 12.38
CA ASP A 292 -2.31 11.81 13.22
C ASP A 292 -3.57 11.76 14.12
N LEU A 293 -4.20 10.58 14.24
CA LEU A 293 -5.38 10.39 15.09
C LEU A 293 -5.14 10.86 16.54
N ASN A 294 -3.89 10.79 17.02
CA ASN A 294 -3.48 11.32 18.32
C ASN A 294 -3.32 12.86 18.33
N ALA A 295 -3.10 13.50 17.18
CA ALA A 295 -2.86 14.93 17.08
C ALA A 295 -4.10 15.80 17.33
N PHE A 296 -5.32 15.25 17.31
CA PHE A 296 -6.51 15.97 17.83
C PHE A 296 -6.43 16.27 19.35
N SER A 297 -5.48 15.66 20.05
CA SER A 297 -5.19 15.91 21.47
C SER A 297 -4.01 16.86 21.71
N HIS A 298 -3.22 17.23 20.68
CA HIS A 298 -1.97 18.00 20.82
C HIS A 298 -1.92 19.23 19.86
N PRO A 299 -1.70 20.47 20.36
CA PRO A 299 -1.86 21.70 19.59
C PRO A 299 -0.71 22.08 18.63
N SER A 300 0.31 21.25 18.41
CA SER A 300 1.54 21.67 17.73
C SER A 300 2.23 20.60 16.87
N HIS A 301 1.54 20.04 15.87
CA HIS A 301 2.23 19.21 14.87
C HIS A 301 2.11 19.79 13.46
N GLU A 302 3.25 19.82 12.76
CA GLU A 302 3.37 20.11 11.34
C GLU A 302 2.86 18.88 10.56
N ALA A 303 2.02 19.09 9.54
CA ALA A 303 1.57 18.00 8.68
C ALA A 303 2.77 17.39 7.92
N ASP A 304 2.82 16.06 7.79
CA ASP A 304 3.86 15.39 6.99
C ASP A 304 3.55 15.53 5.49
N CYS A 305 3.79 16.72 4.96
CA CYS A 305 3.48 17.06 3.57
C CYS A 305 4.15 16.15 2.53
N SER A 306 5.19 15.41 2.92
CA SER A 306 5.87 14.45 2.04
C SER A 306 5.03 13.21 1.84
N PHE A 307 4.61 12.58 2.95
CA PHE A 307 3.71 11.43 2.91
C PHE A 307 2.40 11.76 2.18
N LEU A 308 1.88 12.96 2.40
CA LEU A 308 0.57 13.38 1.89
C LEU A 308 0.54 13.59 0.38
N VAL A 309 1.61 14.14 -0.16
CA VAL A 309 1.74 14.33 -1.62
C VAL A 309 1.92 12.97 -2.33
N LEU A 310 2.56 12.01 -1.67
CA LEU A 310 2.72 10.64 -2.17
C LEU A 310 1.40 9.87 -2.22
N GLN A 311 0.38 10.26 -1.45
CA GLN A 311 -0.95 9.67 -1.58
C GLN A 311 -1.68 10.05 -2.88
N VAL A 312 -1.18 11.02 -3.65
CA VAL A 312 -1.71 11.35 -4.98
C VAL A 312 -1.09 10.41 -6.03
N SER A 313 -1.53 9.15 -6.00
CA SER A 313 -0.91 8.02 -6.72
C SER A 313 -0.63 8.30 -8.19
N GLU A 314 -1.54 8.93 -8.94
CA GLU A 314 -1.37 9.12 -10.39
C GLU A 314 -0.39 10.22 -10.76
N LEU A 315 -0.30 11.28 -9.95
CA LEU A 315 0.68 12.33 -10.19
C LEU A 315 2.08 11.79 -9.88
N GLN A 316 2.20 10.98 -8.84
CA GLN A 316 3.41 10.24 -8.50
C GLN A 316 3.76 9.22 -9.59
N GLU A 317 2.83 8.34 -10.00
CA GLU A 317 3.03 7.35 -11.07
C GLU A 317 3.50 8.03 -12.36
N SER A 318 2.88 9.15 -12.74
CA SER A 318 3.29 9.92 -13.92
C SER A 318 4.70 10.50 -13.77
N PHE A 319 5.06 11.04 -12.61
CA PHE A 319 6.41 11.52 -12.37
C PHE A 319 7.43 10.37 -12.40
N GLU A 320 7.11 9.28 -11.71
CA GLU A 320 8.03 8.16 -11.53
C GLU A 320 8.30 7.43 -12.85
N ALA A 321 7.28 7.21 -13.66
CA ALA A 321 7.46 6.66 -15.01
C ALA A 321 8.28 7.60 -15.94
N GLN A 322 8.30 8.91 -15.68
CA GLN A 322 9.07 9.89 -16.48
C GLN A 322 10.51 10.10 -16.00
N VAL A 323 10.76 9.93 -14.69
CA VAL A 323 12.01 10.37 -14.05
C VAL A 323 12.74 9.22 -13.36
N VAL A 324 12.01 8.29 -12.75
CA VAL A 324 12.57 7.18 -11.95
C VAL A 324 12.79 5.94 -12.83
N ALA A 325 11.86 5.64 -13.74
CA ALA A 325 11.99 4.59 -14.73
C ALA A 325 13.02 5.00 -15.78
N THR A 326 14.15 4.29 -15.81
CA THR A 326 15.17 4.47 -16.85
C THR A 326 15.51 3.10 -17.39
N PRO A 327 15.85 2.96 -18.68
CA PRO A 327 16.18 1.65 -19.26
C PRO A 327 17.17 0.84 -18.42
N ALA A 328 18.22 1.49 -17.90
CA ALA A 328 19.21 0.84 -17.04
C ALA A 328 18.64 0.33 -15.70
N ARG A 329 17.72 1.07 -15.07
CA ARG A 329 17.08 0.65 -13.83
C ARG A 329 16.07 -0.48 -14.08
N ASP A 330 15.27 -0.37 -15.14
CA ASP A 330 14.31 -1.39 -15.53
C ASP A 330 15.00 -2.71 -15.93
N ASP A 331 16.10 -2.64 -16.69
CA ASP A 331 16.87 -3.81 -17.08
C ASP A 331 17.51 -4.50 -15.85
N HIS A 332 17.99 -3.72 -14.87
CA HIS A 332 18.49 -4.27 -13.60
C HIS A 332 17.39 -4.98 -12.80
N VAL A 333 16.19 -4.40 -12.75
CA VAL A 333 15.04 -5.01 -12.08
C VAL A 333 14.57 -6.26 -12.82
N GLN A 334 14.56 -6.24 -14.15
CA GLN A 334 14.25 -7.41 -14.96
C GLN A 334 15.25 -8.56 -14.73
N GLU A 335 16.54 -8.26 -14.60
CA GLU A 335 17.54 -9.27 -14.25
C GLU A 335 17.23 -9.93 -12.89
N ILE A 336 16.83 -9.15 -11.90
CA ILE A 336 16.39 -9.68 -10.59
C ILE A 336 15.17 -10.59 -10.77
N VAL A 337 14.17 -10.15 -11.54
CA VAL A 337 12.96 -10.93 -11.83
C VAL A 337 13.31 -12.28 -12.46
N ASP A 338 14.19 -12.29 -13.46
CA ASP A 338 14.56 -13.50 -14.18
C ASP A 338 15.33 -14.48 -13.28
N VAL A 339 16.25 -13.97 -12.45
CA VAL A 339 16.99 -14.77 -11.46
C VAL A 339 16.03 -15.39 -10.44
N VAL A 340 15.13 -14.58 -9.88
CA VAL A 340 14.18 -15.02 -8.86
C VAL A 340 13.20 -16.03 -9.44
N ARG A 341 12.62 -15.76 -10.62
CA ARG A 341 11.68 -16.69 -11.28
C ARG A 341 12.36 -18.03 -11.53
N LYS A 342 13.56 -18.03 -12.12
CA LYS A 342 14.32 -19.27 -12.39
C LYS A 342 14.58 -20.06 -11.11
N GLN A 343 14.93 -19.38 -10.02
CA GLN A 343 15.23 -20.03 -8.77
C GLN A 343 13.97 -20.58 -8.10
N VAL A 344 12.87 -19.84 -8.04
CA VAL A 344 11.58 -20.33 -7.54
C VAL A 344 11.11 -21.55 -8.33
N THR A 345 11.26 -21.54 -9.66
CA THR A 345 10.97 -22.71 -10.49
C THR A 345 11.84 -23.90 -10.10
N SER A 346 13.16 -23.70 -9.97
CA SER A 346 14.09 -24.77 -9.56
C SER A 346 13.73 -25.34 -8.19
N ASP A 347 13.43 -24.47 -7.22
CA ASP A 347 13.09 -24.86 -5.86
C ASP A 347 11.77 -25.63 -5.84
N ALA A 348 10.74 -25.14 -6.51
CA ALA A 348 9.44 -25.81 -6.63
C ALA A 348 9.55 -27.20 -7.28
N LEU A 349 10.38 -27.35 -8.32
CA LEU A 349 10.63 -28.64 -9.00
C LEU A 349 11.45 -29.62 -8.14
N SER A 350 12.28 -29.12 -7.24
CA SER A 350 13.08 -29.94 -6.32
C SER A 350 12.38 -30.22 -4.98
N SER A 351 11.31 -29.47 -4.69
CA SER A 351 10.57 -29.55 -3.45
C SER A 351 9.80 -30.86 -3.38
N PHE A 352 9.75 -31.44 -2.18
CA PHE A 352 8.88 -32.59 -1.92
C PHE A 352 7.40 -32.19 -1.86
N THR A 353 7.05 -30.90 -1.95
CA THR A 353 5.68 -30.39 -1.91
C THR A 353 4.89 -30.77 -3.15
N PHE A 354 5.48 -30.60 -4.34
CA PHE A 354 4.81 -30.88 -5.60
C PHE A 354 5.09 -32.32 -6.04
N SER A 355 4.14 -32.90 -6.77
CA SER A 355 4.32 -34.21 -7.38
C SER A 355 5.06 -34.09 -8.71
N GLU A 356 5.73 -35.15 -9.16
CA GLU A 356 6.39 -35.16 -10.48
C GLU A 356 5.42 -34.88 -11.64
N GLU A 357 4.14 -35.26 -11.48
CA GLU A 357 3.06 -35.00 -12.44
C GLU A 357 2.76 -33.50 -12.57
N ASP A 358 2.99 -32.72 -11.51
CA ASP A 358 2.75 -31.27 -11.47
C ASP A 358 3.96 -30.46 -12.00
N HIS A 359 5.12 -31.08 -12.27
CA HIS A 359 6.35 -30.36 -12.66
C HIS A 359 6.20 -29.55 -13.96
N LEU A 360 5.52 -30.12 -14.97
CA LEU A 360 5.24 -29.40 -16.21
C LEU A 360 4.30 -28.22 -15.93
N HIS A 361 3.27 -28.44 -15.12
CA HIS A 361 2.29 -27.43 -14.76
C HIS A 361 2.93 -26.26 -13.97
N ILE A 362 3.90 -26.52 -13.08
CA ILE A 362 4.66 -25.47 -12.38
C ILE A 362 5.39 -24.56 -13.39
N SER A 363 6.08 -25.17 -14.35
CA SER A 363 6.87 -24.44 -15.34
C SER A 363 5.99 -23.59 -16.26
N GLU A 364 4.85 -24.15 -16.69
CA GLU A 364 3.84 -23.44 -17.47
C GLU A 364 3.22 -22.30 -16.65
N THR A 365 2.77 -22.59 -15.43
CA THR A 365 2.13 -21.65 -14.51
C THR A 365 3.03 -20.45 -14.25
N LEU A 366 4.28 -20.65 -13.81
CA LEU A 366 5.23 -19.55 -13.57
C LEU A 366 5.66 -18.84 -14.86
N GLY A 367 5.69 -19.55 -15.99
CA GLY A 367 6.02 -19.00 -17.30
C GLY A 367 4.94 -18.06 -17.85
N THR A 368 3.68 -18.26 -17.47
CA THR A 368 2.56 -17.38 -17.87
C THR A 368 2.45 -16.10 -17.04
N ILE A 369 3.22 -15.98 -15.96
CA ILE A 369 3.18 -14.80 -15.10
C ILE A 369 3.90 -13.64 -15.80
N GLU A 370 3.11 -12.64 -16.19
CA GLU A 370 3.62 -11.39 -16.72
C GLU A 370 4.16 -10.52 -15.58
N VAL A 371 5.36 -9.95 -15.76
CA VAL A 371 5.91 -8.97 -14.83
C VAL A 371 5.89 -7.61 -15.51
N ARG A 372 5.31 -6.63 -14.82
CA ARG A 372 5.11 -5.27 -15.31
C ARG A 372 5.98 -4.32 -14.52
N LEU A 373 6.83 -3.60 -15.23
CA LEU A 373 7.75 -2.61 -14.71
C LEU A 373 7.20 -1.19 -14.93
N PRO A 374 7.75 -0.17 -14.26
CA PRO A 374 7.38 1.22 -14.50
C PRO A 374 7.48 1.66 -15.96
N ARG A 375 8.44 1.14 -16.74
CA ARG A 375 8.51 1.40 -18.20
C ARG A 375 7.29 0.91 -18.99
N ASP A 376 6.57 -0.09 -18.47
CA ASP A 376 5.40 -0.67 -19.12
C ASP A 376 4.11 0.09 -18.76
N VAL A 377 4.20 1.03 -17.80
CA VAL A 377 3.10 1.90 -17.42
C VAL A 377 2.89 2.93 -18.53
N ALA A 378 1.77 2.79 -19.23
CA ALA A 378 1.40 3.75 -20.26
C ALA A 378 1.03 5.09 -19.60
N ILE A 379 1.91 6.08 -19.73
CA ILE A 379 1.60 7.44 -19.27
C ILE A 379 0.61 8.05 -20.26
N ALA A 380 -0.56 8.47 -19.78
CA ALA A 380 -1.47 9.27 -20.59
C ALA A 380 -0.83 10.62 -20.91
N ASP A 381 -0.90 11.09 -22.17
CA ASP A 381 -0.49 12.43 -22.60
C ASP A 381 -1.43 13.53 -22.07
N LYS A 382 -1.73 13.51 -20.77
CA LYS A 382 -2.56 14.50 -20.11
C LYS A 382 -1.64 15.53 -19.46
N PRO A 383 -1.81 16.84 -19.71
CA PRO A 383 -1.02 17.86 -19.03
C PRO A 383 -1.29 17.80 -17.52
N SER A 384 -0.22 17.85 -16.74
CA SER A 384 -0.31 17.92 -15.28
C SER A 384 -1.14 19.14 -14.84
N PRO A 385 -1.85 19.06 -13.70
CA PRO A 385 -2.69 20.15 -13.23
C PRO A 385 -1.83 21.38 -12.87
N GLU A 386 -2.41 22.56 -13.06
CA GLU A 386 -1.81 23.80 -12.59
C GLU A 386 -2.01 23.94 -11.08
N ILE A 387 -0.90 24.03 -10.35
CA ILE A 387 -0.88 24.18 -8.89
C ILE A 387 -0.65 25.65 -8.53
N THR A 388 -1.59 26.22 -7.76
CA THR A 388 -1.78 27.66 -7.54
C THR A 388 -1.35 28.15 -6.15
N PHE A 389 -0.82 27.26 -5.30
CA PHE A 389 -0.51 27.48 -3.87
C PHE A 389 -1.73 27.65 -2.95
N ASN A 390 -2.88 27.13 -3.37
CA ASN A 390 -4.05 26.94 -2.51
C ASN A 390 -4.17 25.45 -2.24
N PHE A 391 -3.61 24.99 -1.12
CA PHE A 391 -3.36 23.56 -0.93
C PHE A 391 -4.63 22.69 -1.04
N PRO A 392 -5.76 23.00 -0.37
CA PRO A 392 -6.97 22.20 -0.54
C PRO A 392 -7.48 22.11 -1.97
N ALA A 393 -7.50 23.21 -2.72
CA ALA A 393 -7.95 23.22 -4.11
C ALA A 393 -6.95 22.48 -5.02
N ASP A 394 -5.65 22.71 -4.80
CA ASP A 394 -4.57 22.09 -5.55
C ASP A 394 -4.52 20.56 -5.32
N LEU A 395 -4.81 20.09 -4.10
CA LEU A 395 -4.95 18.67 -3.79
C LEU A 395 -6.11 18.05 -4.59
N LEU A 396 -7.28 18.68 -4.58
CA LEU A 396 -8.43 18.18 -5.34
C LEU A 396 -8.16 18.18 -6.86
N ALA A 397 -7.46 19.20 -7.37
CA ALA A 397 -7.01 19.23 -8.76
C ALA A 397 -6.04 18.09 -9.07
N ALA A 398 -5.10 17.80 -8.16
CA ALA A 398 -4.15 16.71 -8.30
C ALA A 398 -4.82 15.32 -8.24
N ARG A 399 -5.83 15.12 -7.38
CA ARG A 399 -6.62 13.87 -7.35
C ARG A 399 -7.52 13.73 -8.59
N SER A 400 -8.14 14.81 -9.04
CA SER A 400 -8.91 14.84 -10.29
C SER A 400 -8.07 14.47 -11.51
N PHE A 401 -6.81 14.89 -11.55
CA PHE A 401 -5.90 14.51 -12.63
C PHE A 401 -5.77 12.99 -12.77
N GLY A 402 -5.79 12.25 -11.65
CA GLY A 402 -5.75 10.79 -11.70
C GLY A 402 -6.95 10.18 -12.41
N PHE A 403 -8.15 10.68 -12.16
CA PHE A 403 -9.36 10.29 -12.90
C PHE A 403 -9.23 10.57 -14.42
N GLU A 404 -8.72 11.74 -14.78
CA GLU A 404 -8.55 12.13 -16.18
C GLU A 404 -7.47 11.30 -16.90
N VAL A 405 -6.40 10.93 -16.21
CA VAL A 405 -5.37 10.01 -16.72
C VAL A 405 -5.97 8.64 -16.99
N GLN A 406 -6.76 8.09 -16.06
CA GLN A 406 -7.40 6.79 -16.25
C GLN A 406 -8.41 6.82 -17.40
N GLN A 407 -9.18 7.90 -17.53
CA GLN A 407 -10.08 8.10 -18.67
C GLN A 407 -9.32 8.09 -20.01
N GLU A 408 -8.17 8.77 -20.06
CA GLU A 408 -7.34 8.81 -21.26
C GLU A 408 -6.71 7.45 -21.58
N LYS A 409 -6.29 6.70 -20.56
CA LYS A 409 -5.80 5.31 -20.71
C LYS A 409 -6.89 4.42 -21.33
N VAL A 410 -8.10 4.46 -20.79
CA VAL A 410 -9.26 3.72 -21.33
C VAL A 410 -9.56 4.12 -22.78
N ARG A 411 -9.62 5.43 -23.06
CA ARG A 411 -9.91 5.96 -24.40
C ARG A 411 -8.89 5.49 -25.44
N LYS A 412 -7.61 5.46 -25.06
CA LYS A 412 -6.50 5.00 -25.90
C LYS A 412 -6.32 3.48 -25.89
N LYS A 413 -7.14 2.73 -25.14
CA LYS A 413 -7.00 1.28 -24.91
C LYS A 413 -5.60 0.90 -24.43
N LEU A 414 -5.02 1.76 -23.59
CA LEU A 414 -3.76 1.50 -22.94
C LEU A 414 -3.99 0.49 -21.82
N ASN A 415 -3.04 -0.43 -21.62
CA ASN A 415 -3.15 -1.41 -20.55
C ASN A 415 -3.23 -0.70 -19.20
N ASN A 416 -4.37 -0.84 -18.53
CA ASN A 416 -4.58 -0.34 -17.18
C ASN A 416 -3.83 -1.24 -16.21
N LEU A 417 -2.60 -0.87 -15.90
CA LEU A 417 -2.09 -1.16 -14.57
C LEU A 417 -2.87 -0.26 -13.62
N LYS A 418 -3.47 -0.85 -12.58
CA LYS A 418 -4.00 -0.06 -11.47
C LYS A 418 -2.88 0.87 -11.00
N PRO A 419 -3.19 2.13 -10.69
CA PRO A 419 -2.22 3.06 -10.16
C PRO A 419 -1.49 2.38 -9.02
N GLN A 420 -0.18 2.27 -9.22
CA GLN A 420 0.70 1.54 -8.33
C GLN A 420 0.60 2.18 -6.95
N SER A 421 0.43 1.35 -5.92
CA SER A 421 0.45 1.84 -4.54
C SER A 421 1.76 2.59 -4.29
N TYR A 422 1.69 3.73 -3.61
CA TYR A 422 2.88 4.42 -3.12
C TYR A 422 3.68 3.54 -2.13
N MET A 423 3.04 2.48 -1.60
CA MET A 423 3.72 1.48 -0.80
C MET A 423 4.74 0.74 -1.68
N PRO A 424 6.01 0.69 -1.27
CA PRO A 424 7.04 -0.01 -2.00
C PRO A 424 6.91 -1.52 -1.73
N ASP A 425 5.87 -2.12 -2.32
CA ASP A 425 5.66 -3.56 -2.32
C ASP A 425 5.34 -4.08 -3.72
N VAL A 426 5.54 -5.37 -3.95
CA VAL A 426 5.17 -6.02 -5.20
C VAL A 426 3.69 -6.42 -5.12
N PHE A 427 2.92 -6.10 -6.15
CA PHE A 427 1.48 -6.39 -6.18
C PHE A 427 1.18 -7.43 -7.25
N ARG A 428 0.56 -8.55 -6.85
CA ARG A 428 0.01 -9.53 -7.78
C ARG A 428 -1.48 -9.32 -7.99
N ARG A 429 -1.90 -9.33 -9.25
CA ARG A 429 -3.30 -9.44 -9.65
C ARG A 429 -3.38 -10.47 -10.76
N ASP A 430 -4.09 -11.56 -10.51
CA ASP A 430 -4.16 -12.71 -11.42
C ASP A 430 -2.75 -13.26 -11.74
N ASN A 431 -2.42 -13.36 -13.02
CA ASN A 431 -1.13 -13.75 -13.55
C ASN A 431 -0.21 -12.55 -13.83
N VAL A 432 -0.51 -11.35 -13.31
CA VAL A 432 0.31 -10.16 -13.49
C VAL A 432 0.93 -9.75 -12.16
N ILE A 433 2.25 -9.64 -12.13
CA ILE A 433 3.03 -9.09 -11.02
C ILE A 433 3.49 -7.68 -11.41
N SER A 434 3.07 -6.68 -10.65
CA SER A 434 3.46 -5.28 -10.84
C SER A 434 4.54 -4.89 -9.85
N ILE A 435 5.67 -4.39 -10.36
CA ILE A 435 6.73 -3.81 -9.54
C ILE A 435 6.58 -2.29 -9.59
N PRO A 436 6.21 -1.63 -8.47
CA PRO A 436 5.96 -0.21 -8.50
C PRO A 436 7.25 0.60 -8.59
N SER A 437 7.19 1.80 -9.14
CA SER A 437 8.36 2.68 -9.16
C SER A 437 8.78 3.17 -7.78
N SER A 438 7.86 3.21 -6.80
CA SER A 438 8.20 3.37 -5.38
C SER A 438 9.23 2.32 -4.91
N MET A 439 9.19 1.09 -5.45
CA MET A 439 10.19 0.05 -5.18
C MET A 439 11.60 0.46 -5.63
N TYR A 440 11.72 1.20 -6.74
CA TYR A 440 13.01 1.61 -7.29
C TYR A 440 13.75 2.54 -6.31
N SER A 441 13.01 3.32 -5.53
CA SER A 441 13.58 4.16 -4.46
C SER A 441 14.23 3.33 -3.35
N MET A 442 13.80 2.08 -3.12
CA MET A 442 14.44 1.18 -2.16
C MET A 442 15.67 0.47 -2.73
N LEU A 443 15.84 0.47 -4.06
CA LEU A 443 16.93 -0.23 -4.73
C LEU A 443 18.20 0.62 -4.85
N LYS A 444 19.33 -0.06 -4.91
CA LYS A 444 20.66 0.53 -5.11
C LYS A 444 21.16 0.19 -6.52
N PHE A 445 21.17 1.18 -7.40
CA PHE A 445 21.58 1.02 -8.81
C PHE A 445 23.04 1.43 -9.08
N GLU A 446 23.70 2.09 -8.13
CA GLU A 446 25.02 2.73 -8.32
C GLU A 446 26.21 1.76 -8.38
N SER A 447 26.03 0.45 -8.19
CA SER A 447 27.13 -0.51 -8.30
C SER A 447 26.67 -1.91 -8.68
N LYS A 448 27.32 -2.48 -9.71
CA LYS A 448 27.21 -3.89 -10.12
C LYS A 448 27.55 -4.89 -8.99
N SER A 449 28.20 -4.43 -7.91
CA SER A 449 28.59 -5.26 -6.76
C SER A 449 27.50 -5.39 -5.68
N LYS A 450 26.31 -4.78 -5.84
CA LYS A 450 25.24 -4.74 -4.83
C LYS A 450 23.99 -5.62 -5.10
N PRO A 451 23.99 -6.65 -5.97
CA PRO A 451 22.75 -7.39 -6.26
C PRO A 451 22.17 -8.06 -5.01
N PHE A 452 23.00 -8.35 -3.99
CA PHE A 452 22.53 -9.01 -2.78
C PHE A 452 21.52 -8.16 -1.98
N ALA A 453 21.67 -6.83 -1.92
CA ALA A 453 20.77 -5.95 -1.18
C ALA A 453 19.45 -5.77 -1.92
N ASN A 454 19.51 -5.58 -3.25
CA ASN A 454 18.31 -5.51 -4.08
C ASN A 454 17.55 -6.84 -4.08
N LEU A 455 18.24 -7.98 -4.02
CA LEU A 455 17.62 -9.29 -3.83
C LEU A 455 16.96 -9.45 -2.46
N ALA A 456 17.53 -8.87 -1.39
CA ALA A 456 16.91 -8.89 -0.06
C ALA A 456 15.59 -8.10 -0.04
N VAL A 457 15.54 -6.99 -0.76
CA VAL A 457 14.38 -6.10 -0.78
C VAL A 457 13.35 -6.56 -1.82
N LEU A 458 13.69 -6.52 -3.10
CA LEU A 458 12.79 -6.86 -4.19
C LEU A 458 12.72 -8.36 -4.44
N GLY A 459 13.85 -9.06 -4.37
CA GLY A 459 13.91 -10.48 -4.70
C GLY A 459 13.03 -11.34 -3.80
N VAL A 460 13.05 -11.09 -2.48
CA VAL A 460 12.19 -11.77 -1.51
C VAL A 460 10.71 -11.44 -1.74
N ARG A 461 10.35 -10.19 -2.02
CA ARG A 461 8.96 -9.80 -2.34
C ARG A 461 8.46 -10.47 -3.62
N LEU A 462 9.29 -10.54 -4.67
CA LEU A 462 8.95 -11.25 -5.89
C LEU A 462 8.76 -12.75 -5.66
N ALA A 463 9.70 -13.37 -4.95
CA ALA A 463 9.59 -14.78 -4.62
C ALA A 463 8.34 -15.07 -3.78
N ARG A 464 7.98 -14.18 -2.84
CA ARG A 464 6.73 -14.27 -2.07
C ARG A 464 5.53 -14.33 -3.02
N GLU A 465 5.40 -13.39 -3.96
CA GLU A 465 4.26 -13.38 -4.88
C GLU A 465 4.22 -14.60 -5.81
N LEU A 466 5.37 -15.08 -6.29
CA LEU A 466 5.45 -16.28 -7.14
C LEU A 466 5.08 -17.55 -6.37
N TRP A 467 5.57 -17.70 -5.13
CA TRP A 467 5.21 -18.82 -4.26
C TRP A 467 3.74 -18.78 -3.85
N SER A 468 3.21 -17.60 -3.50
CA SER A 468 1.78 -17.44 -3.22
C SER A 468 0.93 -17.85 -4.43
N PHE A 469 1.34 -17.48 -5.65
CA PHE A 469 0.62 -17.91 -6.86
C PHE A 469 0.58 -19.44 -7.01
N LEU A 470 1.70 -20.12 -6.79
CA LEU A 470 1.73 -21.59 -6.84
C LEU A 470 0.84 -22.21 -5.75
N LEU A 471 0.93 -21.74 -4.51
CA LEU A 471 0.20 -22.32 -3.38
C LEU A 471 -1.31 -22.07 -3.47
N GLU A 472 -1.74 -20.95 -4.03
CA GLU A 472 -3.16 -20.61 -4.20
C GLU A 472 -3.82 -21.28 -5.42
N THR A 473 -3.03 -21.83 -6.34
CA THR A 473 -3.56 -22.50 -7.54
C THR A 473 -4.35 -23.75 -7.15
N GLN A 474 -5.59 -23.89 -7.63
CA GLN A 474 -6.49 -24.99 -7.22
C GLN A 474 -6.42 -26.24 -8.12
N THR A 475 -5.59 -26.22 -9.17
CA THR A 475 -5.57 -27.25 -10.21
C THR A 475 -4.49 -28.31 -10.00
N TRP A 476 -3.91 -28.42 -8.80
CA TRP A 476 -2.88 -29.41 -8.51
C TRP A 476 -3.45 -30.82 -8.32
N THR A 477 -2.59 -31.84 -8.46
CA THR A 477 -2.96 -33.20 -8.04
C THR A 477 -3.40 -33.25 -6.57
N ASN A 478 -4.29 -34.20 -6.24
CA ASN A 478 -4.76 -34.40 -4.86
C ASN A 478 -3.61 -34.58 -3.84
N LYS A 479 -2.52 -35.24 -4.26
CA LYS A 479 -1.33 -35.45 -3.43
C LYS A 479 -0.63 -34.13 -3.10
N THR A 480 -0.49 -33.25 -4.08
CA THR A 480 0.09 -31.91 -3.89
C THR A 480 -0.82 -31.04 -3.04
N MET A 481 -2.13 -31.05 -3.29
CA MET A 481 -3.10 -30.30 -2.48
C MET A 481 -3.06 -30.72 -0.99
N GLN A 482 -2.97 -32.03 -0.70
CA GLN A 482 -2.83 -32.52 0.66
C GLN A 482 -1.55 -32.03 1.35
N LYS A 483 -0.44 -31.96 0.60
CA LYS A 483 0.83 -31.43 1.12
C LYS A 483 0.74 -29.93 1.38
N ILE A 484 0.20 -29.14 0.45
CA ILE A 484 -0.05 -27.71 0.63
C ILE A 484 -0.90 -27.47 1.89
N GLN A 485 -2.02 -28.20 2.04
CA GLN A 485 -2.87 -28.12 3.23
C GLN A 485 -2.11 -28.49 4.52
N SER A 486 -1.23 -29.49 4.48
CA SER A 486 -0.42 -29.86 5.64
C SER A 486 0.54 -28.74 6.07
N PHE A 487 1.09 -27.99 5.11
CA PHE A 487 1.90 -26.81 5.41
C PHE A 487 1.05 -25.66 5.95
N GLU A 488 -0.10 -25.37 5.35
CA GLU A 488 -1.01 -24.34 5.85
C GLU A 488 -1.37 -24.57 7.31
N LEU A 489 -1.67 -25.83 7.68
CA LEU A 489 -1.95 -26.22 9.06
C LEU A 489 -0.76 -25.97 10.01
N CYS A 490 0.48 -26.16 9.54
CA CYS A 490 1.68 -25.87 10.33
C CYS A 490 1.81 -24.37 10.66
N PHE A 491 1.42 -23.50 9.72
CA PHE A 491 1.38 -22.04 9.93
C PHE A 491 0.05 -21.53 10.54
N SER A 492 -0.91 -22.41 10.82
CA SER A 492 -2.24 -22.05 11.38
C SER A 492 -2.28 -22.02 12.92
N ASP A 493 -1.12 -22.08 13.58
CA ASP A 493 -1.00 -22.13 15.04
C ASP A 493 -1.71 -20.92 15.71
N PRO A 494 -2.39 -21.09 16.86
CA PRO A 494 -3.05 -20.03 17.63
C PRO A 494 -2.20 -18.77 17.90
N ASP A 495 -0.87 -18.85 17.86
CA ASP A 495 0.02 -17.68 17.95
C ASP A 495 -0.08 -16.75 16.72
N PHE A 496 -0.60 -17.22 15.58
CA PHE A 496 -0.70 -16.49 14.30
C PHE A 496 -2.11 -15.99 13.95
N THR A 497 -3.14 -16.42 14.69
CA THR A 497 -4.56 -16.26 14.33
C THR A 497 -5.32 -15.19 15.12
N LYS A 498 -4.64 -14.34 15.91
CA LYS A 498 -5.29 -13.33 16.77
C LYS A 498 -6.12 -12.25 16.07
N THR A 499 -6.05 -12.11 14.74
CA THR A 499 -6.71 -11.02 14.01
C THR A 499 -7.53 -11.57 12.83
N GLY A 500 -8.85 -11.32 12.84
CA GLY A 500 -9.86 -11.88 11.94
C GLY A 500 -9.80 -11.48 10.45
N VAL A 501 -8.60 -11.42 9.86
CA VAL A 501 -8.38 -11.38 8.41
C VAL A 501 -8.21 -12.83 7.93
N ASN A 502 -8.73 -13.18 6.75
CA ASN A 502 -8.69 -14.53 6.14
C ASN A 502 -7.39 -15.30 6.47
N ALA A 503 -7.45 -16.20 7.46
CA ALA A 503 -6.30 -16.91 7.99
C ALA A 503 -5.54 -17.69 6.90
N ALA A 504 -6.27 -18.28 5.94
CA ALA A 504 -5.69 -19.02 4.82
C ALA A 504 -4.80 -18.15 3.91
N GLY A 505 -5.26 -16.95 3.54
CA GLY A 505 -4.47 -16.03 2.71
C GLY A 505 -3.24 -15.47 3.44
N ARG A 506 -3.30 -15.39 4.78
CA ARG A 506 -2.17 -14.97 5.61
C ARG A 506 -1.13 -16.08 5.74
N SER A 507 -1.53 -17.32 6.04
CA SER A 507 -0.63 -18.48 6.13
C SER A 507 0.11 -18.73 4.82
N ALA A 508 -0.57 -18.61 3.67
CA ALA A 508 0.07 -18.72 2.36
C ALA A 508 1.13 -17.63 2.11
N ARG A 509 0.90 -16.40 2.57
CA ARG A 509 1.88 -15.29 2.46
C ARG A 509 3.08 -15.48 3.38
N LEU A 510 2.85 -15.90 4.63
CA LEU A 510 3.93 -16.19 5.59
C LEU A 510 4.79 -17.37 5.12
N MET A 511 4.16 -18.43 4.61
CA MET A 511 4.84 -19.56 3.98
C MET A 511 5.65 -19.11 2.76
N ALA A 512 5.05 -18.31 1.88
CA ALA A 512 5.73 -17.79 0.71
C ALA A 512 6.90 -16.86 1.08
N ALA A 513 6.80 -16.07 2.15
CA ALA A 513 7.89 -15.22 2.64
C ALA A 513 9.04 -16.05 3.23
N ALA A 514 8.74 -17.12 3.97
CA ALA A 514 9.73 -18.07 4.48
C ALA A 514 10.42 -18.86 3.36
N LEU A 515 9.70 -19.22 2.29
CA LEU A 515 10.30 -19.84 1.10
C LEU A 515 11.10 -18.84 0.27
N ALA A 516 10.67 -17.59 0.23
CA ALA A 516 11.33 -16.52 -0.52
C ALA A 516 12.70 -16.14 0.06
N SER A 517 12.91 -16.24 1.37
CA SER A 517 14.25 -16.08 1.97
C SER A 517 15.21 -17.21 1.53
N ILE A 518 14.69 -18.37 1.11
CA ILE A 518 15.47 -19.53 0.63
C ILE A 518 15.94 -19.35 -0.82
N VAL A 519 15.31 -18.48 -1.63
CA VAL A 519 15.66 -18.20 -3.05
C VAL A 519 17.09 -17.65 -3.25
N LYS A 520 17.87 -17.50 -2.18
CA LYS A 520 19.30 -17.17 -2.21
C LYS A 520 20.23 -18.25 -1.69
N ALA A 521 19.69 -19.36 -1.19
CA ALA A 521 20.46 -20.52 -0.78
C ALA A 521 21.29 -21.11 -1.93
N ALA A 522 20.88 -20.90 -3.20
CA ALA A 522 21.58 -21.42 -4.37
C ALA A 522 22.95 -20.78 -4.67
N SER A 523 23.37 -19.71 -3.97
CA SER A 523 24.75 -19.16 -4.05
C SER A 523 25.55 -19.27 -2.74
N LYS A 524 25.07 -20.09 -1.79
CA LYS A 524 25.55 -20.21 -0.39
C LYS A 524 27.06 -20.34 -0.20
N SER A 525 27.76 -21.02 -1.09
CA SER A 525 29.17 -21.38 -0.90
C SER A 525 30.13 -20.20 -0.78
N ASN A 526 29.76 -18.99 -1.22
CA ASN A 526 30.65 -17.82 -1.15
C ASN A 526 30.29 -16.81 -0.05
N TRP A 527 29.14 -16.89 0.61
CA TRP A 527 28.66 -15.81 1.50
C TRP A 527 28.65 -16.17 2.97
N LEU A 528 28.39 -17.42 3.31
CA LEU A 528 28.52 -17.95 4.67
C LEU A 528 29.99 -17.94 5.13
N HIS A 529 30.94 -18.00 4.18
CA HIS A 529 32.38 -18.06 4.46
C HIS A 529 33.11 -16.70 4.42
N VAL A 530 32.41 -15.58 4.17
CA VAL A 530 33.00 -14.25 4.32
C VAL A 530 32.66 -13.76 5.72
N GLU A 531 33.60 -13.98 6.65
CA GLU A 531 33.44 -13.64 8.07
C GLU A 531 33.18 -12.14 8.29
N HIS A 532 33.73 -11.27 7.42
CA HIS A 532 33.64 -9.83 7.58
C HIS A 532 33.39 -9.07 6.27
N ILE A 533 32.34 -8.26 6.26
CA ILE A 533 32.07 -7.27 5.21
C ILE A 533 33.18 -6.19 5.17
N SER A 534 33.73 -5.84 6.33
CA SER A 534 34.95 -5.04 6.46
C SER A 534 35.62 -5.18 7.82
N ASN A 535 36.84 -4.68 7.93
CA ASN A 535 37.55 -4.59 9.22
C ASN A 535 36.81 -3.70 10.24
N SER A 536 35.95 -2.79 9.79
CA SER A 536 35.18 -1.88 10.65
C SER A 536 33.78 -2.37 10.98
N VAL A 537 33.31 -3.44 10.32
CA VAL A 537 31.98 -4.02 10.53
C VAL A 537 32.10 -5.53 10.59
N HIS A 538 32.12 -6.06 11.82
CA HIS A 538 32.19 -7.48 12.12
C HIS A 538 30.84 -8.17 11.87
N MET A 539 30.47 -8.27 10.59
CA MET A 539 29.22 -8.86 10.15
C MET A 539 29.45 -9.67 8.88
N SER A 540 28.83 -10.84 8.78
CA SER A 540 28.84 -11.65 7.56
C SER A 540 27.86 -11.10 6.50
N ARG A 541 28.05 -11.48 5.24
CA ARG A 541 27.08 -11.11 4.18
C ARG A 541 25.70 -11.73 4.42
N GLY A 542 25.63 -12.89 5.07
CA GLY A 542 24.38 -13.52 5.49
C GLY A 542 23.66 -12.70 6.55
N GLN A 543 24.37 -12.23 7.56
CA GLN A 543 23.80 -11.36 8.60
C GLN A 543 23.25 -10.09 7.97
N LEU A 544 24.04 -9.41 7.13
CA LEU A 544 23.58 -8.21 6.45
C LEU A 544 22.36 -8.47 5.57
N PHE A 545 22.26 -9.63 4.91
CA PHE A 545 21.08 -9.98 4.11
C PHE A 545 19.80 -10.03 4.96
N HIS A 546 19.80 -10.78 6.06
CA HIS A 546 18.64 -10.89 6.94
C HIS A 546 18.30 -9.56 7.60
N LEU A 547 19.31 -8.76 7.95
CA LEU A 547 19.09 -7.44 8.53
C LEU A 547 18.48 -6.47 7.51
N VAL A 548 18.94 -6.45 6.27
CA VAL A 548 18.34 -5.63 5.20
C VAL A 548 16.92 -6.09 4.88
N LEU A 549 16.67 -7.41 4.86
CA LEU A 549 15.33 -7.96 4.67
C LEU A 549 14.40 -7.51 5.80
N ALA A 550 14.77 -7.78 7.06
CA ALA A 550 13.98 -7.41 8.23
C ALA A 550 13.76 -5.90 8.30
N ASP A 551 14.79 -5.07 8.09
CA ASP A 551 14.68 -3.61 8.01
C ASP A 551 13.63 -3.22 6.96
N SER A 552 13.60 -3.89 5.80
CA SER A 552 12.64 -3.61 4.72
C SER A 552 11.21 -4.06 5.02
N LEU A 553 11.03 -4.92 6.02
CA LEU A 553 9.73 -5.40 6.50
C LEU A 553 9.29 -4.69 7.79
N CYS A 554 10.20 -3.98 8.47
CA CYS A 554 9.85 -3.10 9.56
C CYS A 554 8.90 -2.03 9.03
N GLY A 555 7.59 -2.14 9.21
CA GLY A 555 6.68 -1.08 8.79
C GLY A 555 5.19 -1.34 9.02
N ASP A 556 4.74 -0.93 10.19
CA ASP A 556 3.70 0.06 10.49
C ASP A 556 3.25 -0.27 11.92
N ILE A 557 3.54 0.58 12.92
CA ILE A 557 3.12 0.31 14.31
C ILE A 557 1.57 0.33 14.41
N ILE A 558 0.90 0.89 13.39
CA ILE A 558 -0.55 0.96 13.26
C ILE A 558 -1.13 -0.35 12.71
N ALA A 559 -0.39 -1.09 11.86
CA ALA A 559 -0.75 -2.46 11.55
C ALA A 559 -0.32 -3.34 12.74
N GLN A 560 -1.24 -4.06 13.37
CA GLN A 560 -0.98 -4.81 14.60
C GLN A 560 0.03 -5.99 14.47
N LEU A 561 0.72 -6.16 13.32
CA LEU A 561 1.36 -7.42 12.91
C LEU A 561 2.84 -7.40 12.40
N PRO A 562 3.64 -6.31 12.45
CA PRO A 562 4.99 -6.28 11.83
C PRO A 562 6.01 -7.25 12.44
N ALA A 563 5.79 -7.69 13.69
CA ALA A 563 6.66 -8.65 14.34
C ALA A 563 6.61 -10.05 13.68
N GLU A 564 5.44 -10.47 13.21
CA GLU A 564 5.29 -11.79 12.59
C GLU A 564 5.96 -11.84 11.21
N ASP A 565 5.80 -10.80 10.39
CA ASP A 565 6.40 -10.73 9.05
C ASP A 565 7.94 -10.76 9.07
N VAL A 566 8.56 -10.41 10.20
CA VAL A 566 10.02 -10.48 10.41
C VAL A 566 10.43 -11.78 11.10
N ASN A 567 9.84 -12.10 12.25
CA ASN A 567 10.27 -13.22 13.08
C ASN A 567 9.93 -14.57 12.47
N VAL A 568 8.78 -14.70 11.80
CA VAL A 568 8.29 -15.99 11.29
C VAL A 568 9.15 -16.49 10.14
N PRO A 569 9.46 -15.66 9.11
CA PRO A 569 10.40 -16.08 8.08
C PRO A 569 11.79 -16.37 8.65
N ALA A 570 12.31 -15.52 9.55
CA ALA A 570 13.63 -15.73 10.16
C ALA A 570 13.72 -17.08 10.88
N LYS A 571 12.75 -17.38 11.73
CA LYS A 571 12.65 -18.63 12.49
C LYS A 571 12.55 -19.87 11.62
N ASN A 572 11.88 -19.78 10.47
CA ASN A 572 11.68 -20.91 9.54
C ASN A 572 12.74 -20.98 8.43
N THR A 573 13.74 -20.08 8.41
CA THR A 573 14.83 -20.16 7.44
C THR A 573 16.04 -20.87 8.08
N PRO A 574 16.42 -22.09 7.65
CA PRO A 574 17.41 -22.89 8.38
C PRO A 574 18.81 -22.26 8.53
N ASP A 575 19.20 -21.38 7.61
CA ASP A 575 20.50 -20.68 7.68
C ASP A 575 20.48 -19.44 8.57
N PHE A 576 19.32 -18.92 8.97
CA PHE A 576 19.24 -17.79 9.88
C PHE A 576 19.95 -18.11 11.21
N SER A 577 19.61 -19.23 11.82
CA SER A 577 20.21 -19.69 13.09
C SER A 577 21.71 -19.93 12.96
N GLU A 578 22.18 -20.43 11.82
CA GLU A 578 23.62 -20.61 11.54
C GLU A 578 24.34 -19.27 11.44
N VAL A 579 23.74 -18.32 10.71
CA VAL A 579 24.29 -16.99 10.43
C VAL A 579 24.37 -16.12 11.68
N PHE A 580 23.42 -16.23 12.60
CA PHE A 580 23.40 -15.49 13.86
C PHE A 580 23.93 -16.29 15.06
N GLY A 581 24.27 -17.57 14.87
CA GLY A 581 24.79 -18.43 15.93
C GLY A 581 23.76 -18.71 17.03
N CYS A 582 22.47 -18.83 16.68
CA CYS A 582 21.41 -19.06 17.65
C CYS A 582 21.52 -20.46 18.25
N ALA A 583 21.57 -20.54 19.59
CA ALA A 583 21.57 -21.81 20.30
C ALA A 583 20.28 -22.61 20.01
N PRO A 584 20.34 -23.96 20.03
CA PRO A 584 19.13 -24.77 20.02
C PRO A 584 18.16 -24.33 21.12
N ASP A 585 16.87 -24.29 20.81
CA ASP A 585 15.78 -23.85 21.70
C ASP A 585 15.71 -22.33 21.97
N ALA A 586 16.58 -21.52 21.36
CA ALA A 586 16.35 -20.09 21.28
C ALA A 586 15.02 -19.80 20.54
N ALA A 587 14.40 -18.64 20.79
CA ALA A 587 13.10 -18.32 20.19
C ALA A 587 13.12 -18.38 18.66
N MET A 588 14.22 -17.95 18.03
CA MET A 588 14.44 -18.01 16.58
C MET A 588 15.06 -19.34 16.10
N ASN A 589 15.35 -20.29 17.00
CA ASN A 589 15.92 -21.61 16.71
C ASN A 589 15.27 -22.72 17.55
N SER A 590 13.95 -22.69 17.69
CA SER A 590 13.22 -23.66 18.52
C SER A 590 12.77 -24.85 17.68
N ASN A 591 13.18 -26.06 18.10
CA ASN A 591 12.83 -27.33 17.43
C ASN A 591 11.32 -27.63 17.43
N GLN A 592 10.54 -26.98 18.30
CA GLN A 592 9.11 -27.26 18.51
C GLN A 592 8.17 -26.63 17.46
N SER A 593 8.70 -25.85 16.50
CA SER A 593 7.86 -25.00 15.63
C SER A 593 8.48 -24.71 14.27
N LEU A 594 9.42 -25.55 13.81
CA LEU A 594 9.91 -25.45 12.44
C LEU A 594 8.87 -26.09 11.53
N CYS A 595 8.34 -25.31 10.60
CA CYS A 595 7.57 -25.83 9.48
C CYS A 595 8.56 -26.03 8.32
N PRO A 596 9.13 -27.23 8.12
CA PRO A 596 10.10 -27.47 7.06
C PRO A 596 9.37 -27.41 5.72
N VAL A 597 9.38 -26.26 5.05
CA VAL A 597 8.71 -26.04 3.75
C VAL A 597 9.59 -26.47 2.58
#